data_AF-A0A2N7TPP8-F1
#
_entry.id   AF-A0A2N7TPP8-F1
#
_cell.length_a   1.000
_cell.length_b   1.000
_cell.length_c   1.000
_cell.angle_alpha   90.00
_cell.angle_beta   90.00
_cell.angle_gamma   90.00
#
_symmetry.space_group_name_H-M   'P 1'
#
loop_
_entity.id
_entity.type
_entity.pdbx_description
1 polymer ?
#
loop_
_entity_poly.entity_id
_entity_poly.type
_entity_poly.pdbx_seq_one_letter_code
_entity_poly.pdbx_strand_id
1 'polypeptide(L)'
;MLLALPGHAQTDVDTGDEQGLTLETGQGRILRFSEAAASVFVADPEVADVQVVSQGVLYLFGKSQGDTNLIVLSDDDRTQASMRLQVRDSARVAHQALRGAGADAPIRLRMAGNQLVAEGDGQDVSSAIATQSTLESHAPEAGGTLDNTTYEGGTQINLRVRFAEVSREELLQYGVSWSALINNGSFSLGVFPGSQAGNTFGTLGAGADSVDGLLQALQENDLLQILAEPNITAVTGETASFLAGGEIPIPVPVSRDLVGIEYKQFGVSLLFTPALLPNDRISLQVRPEVSSLTGSSVEIGGLSVPGLQVRRADTLVEVGSGQTFAIAGLFQRDTFNNVERIPVLGDIPILGNLFRSRRFQRNETELVILITPYIVEPSSSPAPRTPLDQARVTGDDGRLDTRTTYQVERDDPFGFHLQ
;
A
#
# COMPACT_ATOMS: atom_id res chain seq x y z
N MET A 1 35.09 -22.85 -30.47
CA MET A 1 34.64 -22.36 -31.79
C MET A 1 33.44 -23.20 -32.20
N LEU A 2 32.25 -22.81 -31.76
CA LEU A 2 30.98 -23.50 -32.05
C LEU A 2 30.15 -22.54 -32.89
N LEU A 3 30.03 -22.82 -34.19
CA LEU A 3 29.29 -21.99 -35.13
C LEU A 3 27.79 -22.28 -35.03
N ALA A 4 27.01 -21.24 -34.80
CA ALA A 4 25.55 -21.24 -34.83
C ALA A 4 25.02 -21.36 -36.27
N LEU A 5 23.99 -22.19 -36.46
CA LEU A 5 23.18 -22.25 -37.68
C LEU A 5 21.94 -21.34 -37.49
N PRO A 6 21.56 -20.53 -38.48
CA PRO A 6 20.30 -19.78 -38.42
C PRO A 6 19.13 -20.70 -38.82
N GLY A 7 18.21 -20.93 -37.88
CA GLY A 7 16.95 -21.61 -38.14
C GLY A 7 15.93 -20.64 -38.71
N HIS A 8 15.76 -20.62 -40.03
CA HIS A 8 14.54 -20.08 -40.64
C HIS A 8 13.50 -21.19 -40.71
N ALA A 9 12.32 -20.95 -40.14
CA ALA A 9 11.18 -21.86 -40.21
C ALA A 9 10.78 -22.07 -41.68
N GLN A 10 11.10 -23.23 -42.22
CA GLN A 10 10.73 -23.68 -43.56
C GLN A 10 9.50 -24.58 -43.43
N THR A 11 8.38 -24.17 -44.02
CA THR A 11 7.20 -25.02 -44.21
C THR A 11 7.18 -25.49 -45.65
N ASP A 12 7.37 -26.79 -45.84
CA ASP A 12 7.14 -27.50 -47.09
C ASP A 12 5.63 -27.79 -47.17
N VAL A 13 4.99 -27.39 -48.28
CA VAL A 13 3.52 -27.44 -48.40
C VAL A 13 3.14 -28.68 -49.22
N ASP A 14 2.58 -29.70 -48.56
CA ASP A 14 2.06 -30.91 -49.18
C ASP A 14 0.65 -30.68 -49.75
N THR A 15 0.42 -31.09 -50.99
CA THR A 15 -0.77 -30.78 -51.78
C THR A 15 -1.92 -31.71 -51.39
N GLY A 16 -2.73 -31.31 -50.42
CA GLY A 16 -3.94 -32.07 -50.03
C GLY A 16 -4.80 -31.49 -48.92
N ASP A 17 -4.23 -30.70 -48.00
CA ASP A 17 -4.98 -30.07 -46.89
C ASP A 17 -5.15 -28.56 -47.13
N GLU A 18 -6.33 -28.02 -46.79
CA GLU A 18 -6.56 -26.58 -46.65
C GLU A 18 -5.74 -26.03 -45.46
N GLN A 19 -4.43 -25.97 -45.60
CA GLN A 19 -3.55 -25.41 -44.58
C GLN A 19 -3.80 -23.91 -44.48
N GLY A 20 -4.41 -23.48 -43.38
CA GLY A 20 -4.54 -22.06 -43.04
C GLY A 20 -3.18 -21.47 -42.71
N LEU A 21 -2.82 -20.37 -43.36
CA LEU A 21 -1.62 -19.61 -43.07
C LEU A 21 -2.00 -18.34 -42.32
N THR A 22 -1.45 -18.14 -41.12
CA THR A 22 -1.64 -16.90 -40.37
C THR A 22 -0.40 -16.02 -40.51
N LEU A 23 -0.60 -14.72 -40.77
CA LEU A 23 0.42 -13.69 -40.80
C LEU A 23 0.02 -12.52 -39.91
N GLU A 24 0.98 -11.79 -39.37
CA GLU A 24 0.76 -10.48 -38.76
C GLU A 24 0.84 -9.35 -39.80
N THR A 25 0.22 -8.23 -39.48
CA THR A 25 0.27 -7.03 -40.33
C THR A 25 1.72 -6.52 -40.41
N GLY A 26 2.23 -6.35 -41.63
CA GLY A 26 3.64 -6.01 -41.90
C GLY A 26 4.61 -7.19 -41.87
N GLN A 27 4.14 -8.42 -41.63
CA GLN A 27 4.97 -9.61 -41.65
C GLN A 27 5.08 -10.19 -43.06
N GLY A 28 6.29 -10.63 -43.42
CA GLY A 28 6.56 -11.37 -44.64
C GLY A 28 6.94 -12.83 -44.37
N ARG A 29 6.54 -13.73 -45.26
CA ARG A 29 6.89 -15.16 -45.20
C ARG A 29 7.20 -15.69 -46.59
N ILE A 30 8.24 -16.52 -46.67
CA ILE A 30 8.59 -17.23 -47.90
C ILE A 30 7.87 -18.57 -47.91
N LEU A 31 7.16 -18.83 -49.00
CA LEU A 31 6.55 -20.12 -49.31
C LEU A 31 7.34 -20.78 -50.45
N ARG A 32 7.64 -22.07 -50.28
CA ARG A 32 8.34 -22.87 -51.27
C ARG A 32 7.41 -23.98 -51.74
N PHE A 33 7.36 -24.16 -53.06
CA PHE A 33 6.54 -25.15 -53.73
C PHE A 33 7.46 -26.11 -54.50
N SER A 34 7.05 -27.38 -54.57
CA SER A 34 7.78 -28.45 -55.23
C SER A 34 7.75 -28.36 -56.77
N GLU A 35 6.72 -27.73 -57.34
CA GLU A 35 6.59 -27.44 -58.77
C GLU A 35 6.60 -25.93 -59.04
N ALA A 36 6.94 -25.55 -60.28
CA ALA A 36 7.00 -24.14 -60.67
C ALA A 36 5.60 -23.50 -60.68
N ALA A 37 5.46 -22.39 -59.95
CA ALA A 37 4.26 -21.56 -59.97
C ALA A 37 4.23 -20.70 -61.24
N ALA A 38 3.26 -20.95 -62.13
CA ALA A 38 3.08 -20.22 -63.38
C ALA A 38 2.33 -18.90 -63.15
N SER A 39 1.31 -18.93 -62.31
CA SER A 39 0.57 -17.73 -61.90
C SER A 39 0.10 -17.84 -60.45
N VAL A 40 0.02 -16.68 -59.79
CA VAL A 40 -0.31 -16.57 -58.37
C VAL A 40 -1.31 -15.44 -58.19
N PHE A 41 -2.38 -15.71 -57.46
CA PHE A 41 -3.43 -14.76 -57.19
C PHE A 41 -3.73 -14.69 -55.69
N VAL A 42 -3.88 -13.46 -55.20
CA VAL A 42 -4.48 -13.18 -53.89
C VAL A 42 -5.87 -12.63 -54.13
N ALA A 43 -6.88 -13.21 -53.47
CA ALA A 43 -8.27 -12.81 -53.67
C ALA A 43 -8.53 -11.34 -53.30
N ASP A 44 -7.83 -10.84 -52.28
CA ASP A 44 -7.91 -9.46 -51.81
C ASP A 44 -6.49 -8.88 -51.62
N PRO A 45 -6.01 -8.03 -52.55
CA PRO A 45 -4.68 -7.44 -52.51
C PRO A 45 -4.53 -6.31 -51.47
N GLU A 46 -5.63 -5.83 -50.86
CA GLU A 46 -5.57 -4.88 -49.74
C GLU A 46 -5.20 -5.60 -48.43
N VAL A 47 -5.61 -6.87 -48.28
CA VAL A 47 -5.30 -7.71 -47.11
C VAL A 47 -3.86 -8.24 -47.18
N ALA A 48 -3.44 -8.79 -48.32
CA ALA A 48 -2.10 -9.34 -48.49
C ALA A 48 -1.60 -9.22 -49.91
N ASP A 49 -0.28 -9.20 -50.06
CA ASP A 49 0.41 -9.11 -51.34
C ASP A 49 1.38 -10.26 -51.52
N VAL A 50 1.61 -10.66 -52.76
CA VAL A 50 2.48 -11.78 -53.09
C VAL A 50 3.42 -11.41 -54.23
N GLN A 51 4.69 -11.74 -54.06
CA GLN A 51 5.72 -11.53 -55.05
C GLN A 51 6.41 -12.85 -55.39
N VAL A 52 6.44 -13.18 -56.68
CA VAL A 52 7.18 -14.34 -57.18
C VAL A 52 8.67 -13.99 -57.17
N VAL A 53 9.47 -14.71 -56.38
CA VAL A 53 10.91 -14.50 -56.29
C VAL A 53 11.66 -15.35 -57.32
N SER A 54 11.22 -16.60 -57.50
CA SER A 54 11.74 -17.53 -58.52
C SER A 54 10.71 -18.62 -58.83
N GLN A 55 10.99 -19.50 -59.79
CA GLN A 55 10.16 -20.69 -60.09
C GLN A 55 9.95 -21.52 -58.80
N GLY A 56 8.73 -21.49 -58.25
CA GLY A 56 8.35 -22.23 -57.03
C GLY A 56 8.68 -21.53 -55.70
N VAL A 57 9.14 -20.26 -55.69
CA VAL A 57 9.37 -19.51 -54.44
C VAL A 57 8.58 -18.21 -54.45
N LEU A 58 7.67 -18.08 -53.48
CA LEU A 58 6.78 -16.94 -53.31
C LEU A 58 7.11 -16.22 -52.01
N TYR A 59 7.17 -14.89 -52.05
CA TYR A 59 7.20 -14.06 -50.85
C TYR A 59 5.82 -13.45 -50.63
N LEU A 60 5.20 -13.81 -49.52
CA LEU A 60 3.88 -13.34 -49.12
C LEU A 60 4.02 -12.28 -48.02
N PHE A 61 3.27 -11.19 -48.12
CA PHE A 61 3.34 -10.06 -47.21
C PHE A 61 1.95 -9.63 -46.75
N GLY A 62 1.69 -9.63 -45.45
CA GLY A 62 0.42 -9.15 -44.88
C GLY A 62 0.38 -7.62 -44.86
N LYS A 63 -0.59 -7.00 -45.53
CA LYS A 63 -0.76 -5.53 -45.62
C LYS A 63 -1.73 -4.99 -44.58
N SER A 64 -2.89 -5.62 -44.42
CA SER A 64 -3.94 -5.16 -43.50
C SER A 64 -4.72 -6.34 -42.91
N GLN A 65 -5.36 -6.13 -41.76
CA GLN A 65 -6.13 -7.15 -41.07
C GLN A 65 -7.31 -7.66 -41.91
N GLY A 66 -7.41 -8.97 -42.09
CA GLY A 66 -8.49 -9.61 -42.84
C GLY A 66 -8.21 -11.07 -43.20
N ASP A 67 -9.19 -11.72 -43.81
CA ASP A 67 -9.05 -13.07 -44.37
C ASP A 67 -9.06 -12.98 -45.90
N THR A 68 -8.12 -13.65 -46.56
CA THR A 68 -8.04 -13.73 -48.01
C THR A 68 -7.57 -15.13 -48.42
N ASN A 69 -7.59 -15.45 -49.71
CA ASN A 69 -7.11 -16.73 -50.21
C ASN A 69 -5.94 -16.51 -51.16
N LEU A 70 -4.92 -17.35 -51.01
CA LEU A 70 -3.82 -17.46 -51.96
C LEU A 70 -4.07 -18.68 -52.85
N ILE A 71 -4.10 -18.45 -54.16
CA ILE A 71 -4.29 -19.48 -55.19
C ILE A 71 -3.04 -19.50 -56.07
N VAL A 72 -2.43 -20.67 -56.20
CA VAL A 72 -1.25 -20.91 -57.02
C VAL A 72 -1.62 -21.87 -58.14
N LEU A 73 -1.36 -21.48 -59.39
CA LEU A 73 -1.60 -22.29 -60.58
C LEU A 73 -0.28 -22.75 -61.20
N SER A 74 -0.27 -23.97 -61.71
CA SER A 74 0.82 -24.56 -62.50
C SER A 74 0.72 -24.16 -63.99
N ASP A 75 1.73 -24.48 -64.79
CA ASP A 75 1.81 -24.12 -66.23
C ASP A 75 0.64 -24.71 -67.05
N ASP A 76 0.06 -25.83 -66.60
CA ASP A 76 -1.10 -26.49 -67.21
C ASP A 76 -2.47 -25.93 -66.74
N ASP A 77 -2.49 -24.74 -66.13
CA ASP A 77 -3.68 -24.06 -65.60
C ASP A 77 -4.43 -24.86 -64.50
N ARG A 78 -3.71 -25.80 -63.86
CA ARG A 78 -4.21 -26.58 -62.73
C ARG A 78 -3.87 -25.89 -61.42
N THR A 79 -4.84 -25.84 -60.49
CA THR A 79 -4.62 -25.36 -59.13
C THR A 79 -3.64 -26.27 -58.41
N GLN A 80 -2.44 -25.75 -58.17
CA GLN A 80 -1.36 -26.44 -57.45
C GLN A 80 -1.59 -26.34 -55.94
N ALA A 81 -1.97 -25.16 -55.45
CA ALA A 81 -2.27 -24.93 -54.04
C ALA A 81 -3.36 -23.87 -53.88
N SER A 82 -4.21 -24.06 -52.87
CA SER A 82 -5.19 -23.08 -52.41
C SER A 82 -5.13 -23.04 -50.89
N MET A 83 -4.77 -21.90 -50.32
CA MET A 83 -4.63 -21.73 -48.88
C MET A 83 -5.37 -20.50 -48.39
N ARG A 84 -6.03 -20.62 -47.23
CA ARG A 84 -6.65 -19.50 -46.54
C ARG A 84 -5.57 -18.72 -45.80
N LEU A 85 -5.45 -17.44 -46.11
CA LEU A 85 -4.55 -16.52 -45.45
C LEU A 85 -5.33 -15.66 -44.48
N GLN A 86 -4.94 -15.71 -43.20
CA GLN A 86 -5.50 -14.84 -42.17
C GLN A 86 -4.43 -13.84 -41.73
N VAL A 87 -4.65 -12.56 -42.00
CA VAL A 87 -3.78 -11.47 -41.53
C VAL A 87 -4.38 -10.89 -40.26
N ARG A 88 -3.64 -11.00 -39.15
CA ARG A 88 -4.02 -10.45 -37.84
C ARG A 88 -3.25 -9.16 -37.57
N ASP A 89 -3.80 -8.38 -36.65
CA ASP A 89 -3.11 -7.21 -36.08
C ASP A 89 -3.11 -7.41 -34.55
N SER A 90 -2.32 -8.38 -34.11
CA SER A 90 -2.28 -8.81 -32.72
C SER A 90 -1.77 -7.67 -31.82
N ALA A 91 -0.85 -6.84 -32.32
CA ALA A 91 -0.38 -5.66 -31.60
C ALA A 91 -1.50 -4.63 -31.38
N ARG A 92 -2.35 -4.32 -32.36
CA ARG A 92 -3.45 -3.37 -32.16
C ARG A 92 -4.50 -3.89 -31.19
N VAL A 93 -4.83 -5.19 -31.25
CA VAL A 93 -5.76 -5.81 -30.30
C VAL A 93 -5.19 -5.78 -28.88
N ALA A 94 -3.92 -6.19 -28.71
CA ALA A 94 -3.23 -6.13 -27.42
C ALA A 94 -3.16 -4.69 -26.89
N HIS A 95 -2.86 -3.71 -27.76
CA HIS A 95 -2.81 -2.31 -27.37
C HIS A 95 -4.19 -1.77 -26.92
N GLN A 96 -5.27 -2.25 -27.53
CA GLN A 96 -6.62 -1.90 -27.11
C GLN A 96 -7.01 -2.54 -25.77
N ALA A 97 -6.59 -3.79 -25.53
CA ALA A 97 -6.76 -4.47 -24.25
C ALA A 97 -5.99 -3.77 -23.12
N LEU A 98 -4.73 -3.38 -23.37
CA LEU A 98 -3.90 -2.65 -22.40
C LEU A 98 -4.54 -1.34 -21.96
N ARG A 99 -5.07 -0.55 -22.90
CA ARG A 99 -5.80 0.69 -22.59
C ARG A 99 -7.08 0.42 -21.80
N GLY A 100 -7.80 -0.66 -22.11
CA GLY A 100 -8.99 -1.07 -21.36
C GLY A 100 -8.70 -1.45 -19.91
N ALA A 101 -7.49 -1.92 -19.61
CA ALA A 101 -7.04 -2.26 -18.26
C ALA A 101 -6.59 -1.04 -17.42
N GLY A 102 -6.68 0.18 -17.97
CA GLY A 102 -6.35 1.41 -17.24
C GLY A 102 -4.87 1.80 -17.27
N ALA A 103 -4.05 1.11 -18.08
CA ALA A 103 -2.68 1.55 -18.35
C ALA A 103 -2.69 2.70 -19.38
N ASP A 104 -2.76 3.94 -18.89
CA ASP A 104 -2.82 5.16 -19.71
C ASP A 104 -1.42 5.74 -20.03
N ALA A 105 -0.36 5.08 -19.54
CA ALA A 105 1.04 5.46 -19.72
C ALA A 105 1.52 5.24 -21.18
N PRO A 106 2.63 5.85 -21.64
CA PRO A 106 3.17 5.73 -23.00
C PRO A 106 3.72 4.34 -23.36
N ILE A 107 3.14 3.26 -22.82
CA ILE A 107 3.48 1.88 -23.14
C ILE A 107 2.86 1.53 -24.49
N ARG A 108 3.72 1.21 -25.46
CA ARG A 108 3.34 0.78 -26.80
C ARG A 108 3.61 -0.71 -26.94
N LEU A 109 2.62 -1.41 -27.46
CA LEU A 109 2.73 -2.81 -27.84
C LEU A 109 2.99 -2.91 -29.34
N ARG A 110 4.01 -3.70 -29.73
CA ARG A 110 4.41 -3.90 -31.13
C ARG A 110 4.78 -5.35 -31.38
N MET A 111 4.62 -5.79 -32.62
CA MET A 111 5.15 -7.08 -33.08
C MET A 111 6.62 -6.91 -33.51
N ALA A 112 7.51 -7.74 -32.97
CA ALA A 112 8.88 -7.92 -33.43
C ALA A 112 9.06 -9.36 -33.93
N GLY A 113 8.85 -9.58 -35.23
CA GLY A 113 8.78 -10.93 -35.79
C GLY A 113 7.56 -11.67 -35.24
N ASN A 114 7.79 -12.76 -34.50
CA ASN A 114 6.73 -13.50 -33.83
C ASN A 114 6.57 -13.10 -32.34
N GLN A 115 7.38 -12.19 -31.81
CA GLN A 115 7.30 -11.75 -30.40
C GLN A 115 6.41 -10.52 -30.26
N LEU A 116 5.58 -10.51 -29.21
CA LEU A 116 4.89 -9.29 -28.77
C LEU A 116 5.80 -8.55 -27.79
N VAL A 117 6.13 -7.30 -28.11
CA VAL A 117 7.06 -6.47 -27.35
C VAL A 117 6.32 -5.28 -26.76
N ALA A 118 6.49 -5.06 -25.45
CA ALA A 118 6.06 -3.83 -24.77
C ALA A 118 7.26 -2.90 -24.57
N GLU A 119 7.09 -1.62 -24.91
CA GLU A 119 8.11 -0.58 -24.76
C GLU A 119 7.48 0.70 -24.21
N GLY A 120 8.16 1.39 -23.29
CA GLY A 120 7.76 2.68 -22.76
C GLY A 120 7.83 2.75 -21.23
N ASP A 121 7.50 3.91 -20.69
CA ASP A 121 7.56 4.19 -19.27
C ASP A 121 6.15 4.07 -18.64
N GLY A 122 5.97 3.15 -17.70
CA GLY A 122 4.81 3.06 -16.82
C GLY A 122 5.02 3.84 -15.52
N GLN A 123 3.94 4.30 -14.91
CA GLN A 123 3.98 5.13 -13.69
C GLN A 123 3.70 4.33 -12.40
N ASP A 124 3.06 3.17 -12.53
CA ASP A 124 2.47 2.48 -11.38
C ASP A 124 2.67 0.96 -11.47
N VAL A 125 2.61 0.27 -10.32
CA VAL A 125 2.64 -1.20 -10.26
C VAL A 125 1.42 -1.81 -10.96
N SER A 126 0.27 -1.16 -10.91
CA SER A 126 -0.94 -1.59 -11.63
C SER A 126 -0.70 -1.61 -13.15
N SER A 127 0.02 -0.62 -13.68
CA SER A 127 0.40 -0.58 -15.10
C SER A 127 1.34 -1.73 -15.47
N ALA A 128 2.24 -2.13 -14.57
CA ALA A 128 3.11 -3.30 -14.77
C ALA A 128 2.33 -4.61 -14.84
N ILE A 129 1.38 -4.80 -13.92
CA ILE A 129 0.52 -6.00 -13.92
C ILE A 129 -0.35 -6.03 -15.19
N ALA A 130 -0.89 -4.89 -15.61
CA ALA A 130 -1.69 -4.77 -16.82
C ALA A 130 -0.88 -5.08 -18.09
N THR A 131 0.36 -4.58 -18.19
CA THR A 131 1.27 -4.85 -19.31
C THR A 131 1.61 -6.33 -19.38
N GLN A 132 2.05 -6.93 -18.28
CA GLN A 132 2.42 -8.34 -18.23
C GLN A 132 1.25 -9.26 -18.59
N SER A 133 0.08 -9.04 -17.99
CA SER A 133 -1.11 -9.85 -18.29
C SER A 133 -1.60 -9.69 -19.74
N THR A 134 -1.45 -8.49 -20.32
CA THR A 134 -1.77 -8.25 -21.74
C THR A 134 -0.78 -8.95 -22.65
N LEU A 135 0.53 -8.89 -22.35
CA LEU A 135 1.57 -9.60 -23.09
C LEU A 135 1.29 -11.10 -23.11
N GLU A 136 1.02 -11.71 -21.95
CA GLU A 136 0.76 -13.16 -21.83
C GLU A 136 -0.51 -13.61 -22.55
N SER A 137 -1.59 -12.82 -22.47
CA SER A 137 -2.88 -13.18 -23.06
C SER A 137 -2.98 -12.95 -24.57
N HIS A 138 -2.15 -12.06 -25.13
CA HIS A 138 -2.20 -11.69 -26.55
C HIS A 138 -0.93 -12.03 -27.33
N ALA A 139 0.05 -12.70 -26.72
CA ALA A 139 1.21 -13.20 -27.43
C ALA A 139 0.81 -14.28 -28.46
N PRO A 140 1.51 -14.37 -29.61
CA PRO A 140 1.36 -15.50 -30.51
C PRO A 140 1.80 -16.80 -29.82
N GLU A 141 1.09 -17.91 -30.07
CA GLU A 141 1.33 -19.22 -29.41
C GLU A 141 2.78 -19.72 -29.55
N ALA A 142 3.45 -19.41 -30.66
CA ALA A 142 4.84 -19.80 -30.94
C ALA A 142 5.85 -18.65 -30.75
N GLY A 143 5.39 -17.51 -30.23
CA GLY A 143 6.06 -16.22 -30.33
C GLY A 143 6.86 -15.81 -29.12
N GLY A 144 6.29 -16.02 -27.93
CA GLY A 144 6.82 -15.47 -26.70
C GLY A 144 6.59 -13.96 -26.59
N THR A 145 6.95 -13.42 -25.44
CA THR A 145 6.78 -12.01 -25.07
C THR A 145 8.13 -11.40 -24.69
N LEU A 146 8.27 -10.10 -24.89
CA LEU A 146 9.40 -9.33 -24.38
C LEU A 146 8.88 -8.05 -23.76
N ASP A 147 9.12 -7.88 -22.47
CA ASP A 147 8.80 -6.65 -21.77
C ASP A 147 10.06 -5.79 -21.61
N ASN A 148 10.09 -4.66 -22.31
CA ASN A 148 11.14 -3.65 -22.21
C ASN A 148 10.57 -2.33 -21.67
N THR A 149 9.54 -2.41 -20.83
CA THR A 149 9.00 -1.26 -20.13
C THR A 149 9.80 -0.94 -18.87
N THR A 150 9.82 0.34 -18.54
CA THR A 150 10.40 0.89 -17.31
C THR A 150 9.27 1.40 -16.45
N TYR A 151 9.29 1.14 -15.15
CA TYR A 151 8.28 1.64 -14.23
C TYR A 151 8.91 2.62 -13.26
N GLU A 152 8.46 3.87 -13.27
CA GLU A 152 8.72 4.77 -12.15
C GLU A 152 7.96 4.19 -10.94
N GLY A 153 8.64 3.99 -9.82
CA GLY A 153 7.98 3.40 -8.64
C GLY A 153 6.83 4.31 -8.20
N GLY A 154 5.63 3.74 -8.05
CA GLY A 154 4.46 4.50 -7.61
C GLY A 154 4.72 5.21 -6.27
N THR A 155 4.15 6.41 -6.11
CA THR A 155 4.35 7.21 -4.89
C THR A 155 3.99 6.40 -3.65
N GLN A 156 4.96 6.29 -2.75
CA GLN A 156 4.79 5.59 -1.49
C GLN A 156 4.40 6.59 -0.40
N ILE A 157 3.51 6.13 0.49
CA ILE A 157 3.02 6.91 1.61
C ILE A 157 3.27 6.10 2.87
N ASN A 158 4.10 6.66 3.74
CA ASN A 158 4.35 6.16 5.07
C ASN A 158 3.29 6.72 6.03
N LEU A 159 2.69 5.88 6.87
CA LEU A 159 1.71 6.29 7.87
C LEU A 159 2.20 5.93 9.26
N ARG A 160 2.39 6.96 10.09
CA ARG A 160 2.63 6.85 11.52
C ARG A 160 1.34 7.08 12.28
N VAL A 161 1.00 6.20 13.21
CA VAL A 161 -0.16 6.37 14.10
C VAL A 161 0.31 6.33 15.54
N ARG A 162 -0.27 7.15 16.41
CA ARG A 162 0.07 7.20 17.85
C ARG A 162 -1.19 7.09 18.68
N PHE A 163 -1.18 6.15 19.61
CA PHE A 163 -2.20 6.02 20.64
C PHE A 163 -1.65 6.61 21.94
N ALA A 164 -2.20 7.75 22.37
CA ALA A 164 -1.76 8.43 23.58
C ALA A 164 -2.89 8.43 24.62
N GLU A 165 -2.58 8.04 25.85
CA GLU A 165 -3.46 8.18 27.00
C GLU A 165 -2.86 9.19 27.98
N VAL A 166 -3.71 10.07 28.51
CA VAL A 166 -3.27 11.21 29.32
C VAL A 166 -4.11 11.28 30.59
N SER A 167 -3.44 11.44 31.74
CA SER A 167 -4.10 11.64 33.04
C SER A 167 -4.46 13.12 33.23
N ARG A 168 -5.74 13.44 33.36
CA ARG A 168 -6.19 14.85 33.49
C ARG A 168 -5.94 15.44 34.88
N GLU A 169 -5.89 14.61 35.91
CA GLU A 169 -5.67 15.06 37.29
C GLU A 169 -4.34 15.81 37.45
N GLU A 170 -3.32 15.34 36.73
CA GLU A 170 -1.97 15.91 36.77
C GLU A 170 -1.82 17.12 35.82
N LEU A 171 -2.58 17.20 34.72
CA LEU A 171 -2.54 18.35 33.80
C LEU A 171 -3.18 19.63 34.34
N LEU A 172 -4.25 19.49 35.13
CA LEU A 172 -4.94 20.65 35.73
C LEU A 172 -4.09 21.38 36.77
N GLN A 173 -3.12 20.70 37.38
CA GLN A 173 -2.16 21.34 38.29
C GLN A 173 -1.16 22.25 37.55
N TYR A 174 -0.93 21.99 36.25
CA TYR A 174 -0.04 22.76 35.37
C TYR A 174 -0.76 23.80 34.50
N GLY A 175 -2.09 23.88 34.56
CA GLY A 175 -2.88 24.91 33.88
C GLY A 175 -3.04 24.74 32.36
N VAL A 176 -2.84 23.53 31.83
CA VAL A 176 -3.03 23.22 30.40
C VAL A 176 -4.46 22.76 30.15
N SER A 177 -5.15 23.35 29.17
CA SER A 177 -6.52 22.98 28.80
C SER A 177 -6.62 22.41 27.39
N TRP A 178 -7.03 21.14 27.26
CA TRP A 178 -7.20 20.46 25.97
C TRP A 178 -8.36 21.02 25.13
N SER A 179 -9.39 21.60 25.76
CA SER A 179 -10.50 22.25 25.05
C SER A 179 -10.07 23.50 24.26
N ALA A 180 -8.95 24.13 24.63
CA ALA A 180 -8.37 25.25 23.89
C ALA A 180 -7.54 24.80 22.67
N LEU A 181 -7.12 23.53 22.64
CA LEU A 181 -6.24 22.96 21.61
C LEU A 181 -6.95 22.51 20.33
N ILE A 182 -8.25 22.18 20.41
CA ILE A 182 -9.01 21.51 19.33
C ILE A 182 -10.09 22.45 18.74
N ASN A 183 -9.82 23.75 18.68
CA ASN A 183 -10.80 24.71 18.17
C ASN A 183 -10.64 24.95 16.66
N ASN A 184 -11.68 24.63 15.88
CA ASN A 184 -11.84 24.98 14.48
C ASN A 184 -10.85 24.32 13.48
N GLY A 185 -10.51 23.04 13.69
CA GLY A 185 -9.75 22.25 12.71
C GLY A 185 -8.27 22.63 12.54
N SER A 186 -7.76 23.56 13.37
CA SER A 186 -6.33 23.87 13.48
C SER A 186 -5.88 23.73 14.93
N PHE A 187 -4.67 23.21 15.13
CA PHE A 187 -4.06 23.05 16.46
C PHE A 187 -3.36 24.35 16.87
N SER A 188 -3.76 24.96 17.99
CA SER A 188 -3.19 26.22 18.51
C SER A 188 -3.11 26.17 20.04
N LEU A 189 -1.91 26.34 20.63
CA LEU A 189 -1.68 26.27 22.08
C LEU A 189 -1.52 27.66 22.71
N GLY A 190 -2.37 27.98 23.69
CA GLY A 190 -2.22 29.12 24.59
C GLY A 190 -2.27 28.69 26.05
N VAL A 191 -1.21 29.00 26.82
CA VAL A 191 -1.14 28.74 28.26
C VAL A 191 -1.72 29.94 29.01
N PHE A 192 -2.87 29.75 29.67
CA PHE A 192 -3.49 30.77 30.52
C PHE A 192 -3.41 30.34 31.98
N PRO A 193 -2.48 30.90 32.78
CA PRO A 193 -2.45 30.60 34.20
C PRO A 193 -3.72 31.16 34.85
N GLY A 194 -4.50 30.28 35.45
CA GLY A 194 -5.64 30.63 36.28
C GLY A 194 -5.18 31.23 37.62
N SER A 195 -4.59 32.43 37.60
CA SER A 195 -4.56 33.38 38.72
C SER A 195 -3.75 34.62 38.32
N GLN A 196 -4.21 35.78 38.78
CA GLN A 196 -3.58 37.08 38.52
C GLN A 196 -2.21 37.19 39.17
N ALA A 197 -1.14 36.86 38.45
CA ALA A 197 0.20 37.42 38.63
C ALA A 197 1.08 36.99 37.46
N GLY A 198 1.78 37.95 36.88
CA GLY A 198 2.46 37.82 35.59
C GLY A 198 3.56 36.77 35.59
N ASN A 199 3.39 35.77 34.73
CA ASN A 199 4.42 35.22 33.86
C ASN A 199 3.71 34.53 32.70
N THR A 200 3.63 35.23 31.58
CA THR A 200 3.13 34.70 30.31
C THR A 200 4.16 33.71 29.77
N PHE A 201 3.88 32.41 29.86
CA PHE A 201 4.63 31.42 29.09
C PHE A 201 4.21 31.56 27.62
N GLY A 202 5.19 31.71 26.74
CA GLY A 202 4.99 32.14 25.35
C GLY A 202 4.02 31.26 24.55
N THR A 203 3.32 31.90 23.60
CA THR A 203 2.52 31.22 22.56
C THR A 203 3.45 30.39 21.66
N LEU A 204 3.21 29.09 21.58
CA LEU A 204 3.93 28.18 20.67
C LEU A 204 3.11 28.05 19.39
N GLY A 205 3.67 28.53 18.28
CA GLY A 205 3.02 28.53 16.97
C GLY A 205 2.85 27.12 16.39
N ALA A 206 1.79 26.93 15.62
CA ALA A 206 1.41 25.68 14.98
C ALA A 206 2.48 25.21 13.96
N GLY A 207 3.28 24.21 14.36
CA GLY A 207 4.21 23.48 13.48
C GLY A 207 4.43 22.06 14.01
N ALA A 208 4.72 21.08 13.14
CA ALA A 208 4.89 19.67 13.50
C ALA A 208 5.93 19.46 14.63
N ASP A 209 7.03 20.23 14.60
CA ASP A 209 8.11 20.20 15.59
C ASP A 209 7.65 20.63 17.00
N SER A 210 6.58 21.42 17.11
CA SER A 210 6.04 21.88 18.41
C SER A 210 5.21 20.81 19.13
N VAL A 211 4.63 19.86 18.37
CA VAL A 211 3.81 18.78 18.93
C VAL A 211 4.70 17.68 19.48
N ASP A 212 5.72 17.25 18.73
CA ASP A 212 6.64 16.20 19.19
C ASP A 212 7.44 16.62 20.42
N GLY A 213 7.91 17.87 20.48
CA GLY A 213 8.59 18.40 21.66
C GLY A 213 7.70 18.49 22.91
N LEU A 214 6.41 18.83 22.75
CA LEU A 214 5.45 18.82 23.84
C LEU A 214 5.13 17.39 24.32
N LEU A 215 4.92 16.46 23.39
CA LEU A 215 4.65 15.06 23.73
C LEU A 215 5.82 14.46 24.49
N GLN A 216 7.06 14.77 24.07
CA GLN A 216 8.27 14.36 24.78
C GLN A 216 8.36 14.97 26.18
N ALA A 217 8.10 16.27 26.34
CA ALA A 217 8.10 16.91 27.65
C ALA A 217 7.00 16.37 28.59
N LEU A 218 5.81 16.06 28.08
CA LEU A 218 4.73 15.46 28.87
C LEU A 218 5.07 14.01 29.26
N GLN A 219 5.73 13.26 28.38
CA GLN A 219 6.21 11.91 28.63
C GLN A 219 7.33 11.91 29.68
N GLU A 220 8.24 12.88 29.66
CA GLU A 220 9.30 13.05 30.69
C GLU A 220 8.74 13.35 32.09
N ASN A 221 7.54 13.93 32.18
CA ASN A 221 6.87 14.24 33.44
C ASN A 221 5.81 13.20 33.84
N ASP A 222 5.80 12.02 33.21
CA ASP A 222 4.83 10.91 33.43
C ASP A 222 3.34 11.27 33.19
N LEU A 223 3.07 12.41 32.52
CA LEU A 223 1.70 12.91 32.29
C LEU A 223 1.01 12.27 31.08
N LEU A 224 1.81 11.73 30.15
CA LEU A 224 1.36 11.16 28.88
C LEU A 224 1.98 9.79 28.70
N GLN A 225 1.14 8.80 28.43
CA GLN A 225 1.53 7.43 28.14
C GLN A 225 1.24 7.08 26.69
N ILE A 226 2.28 6.78 25.91
CA ILE A 226 2.13 6.23 24.57
C ILE A 226 1.83 4.74 24.69
N LEU A 227 0.66 4.31 24.23
CA LEU A 227 0.23 2.93 24.26
C LEU A 227 0.83 2.12 23.10
N ALA A 228 0.92 2.75 21.92
CA ALA A 228 1.44 2.14 20.70
C ALA A 228 1.75 3.18 19.63
N GLU A 229 2.78 2.89 18.81
CA GLU A 229 3.18 3.72 17.67
C GLU A 229 3.47 2.85 16.43
N PRO A 230 2.45 2.31 15.73
CA PRO A 230 2.69 1.56 14.50
C PRO A 230 3.09 2.49 13.34
N ASN A 231 3.97 1.96 12.48
CA ASN A 231 4.47 2.63 11.30
C ASN A 231 4.48 1.65 10.11
N ILE A 232 3.91 2.04 8.98
CA ILE A 232 3.84 1.20 7.77
C ILE A 232 3.76 2.06 6.51
N THR A 233 4.38 1.58 5.43
CA THR A 233 4.38 2.23 4.12
C THR A 233 3.51 1.45 3.14
N ALA A 234 2.75 2.17 2.32
CA ALA A 234 1.93 1.60 1.25
C ALA A 234 2.06 2.43 -0.03
N VAL A 235 1.83 1.81 -1.18
CA VAL A 235 1.72 2.52 -2.46
C VAL A 235 0.37 3.22 -2.51
N THR A 236 0.30 4.38 -3.15
CA THR A 236 -0.98 5.07 -3.41
C THR A 236 -2.00 4.13 -4.08
N GLY A 237 -3.22 4.09 -3.55
CA GLY A 237 -4.32 3.23 -4.00
C GLY A 237 -4.33 1.83 -3.40
N GLU A 238 -3.24 1.36 -2.80
CA GLU A 238 -3.10 -0.01 -2.30
C GLU A 238 -3.31 -0.12 -0.79
N THR A 239 -4.11 -1.10 -0.37
CA THR A 239 -4.34 -1.34 1.06
C THR A 239 -3.16 -2.07 1.69
N ALA A 240 -2.64 -1.52 2.77
CA ALA A 240 -1.63 -2.18 3.60
C ALA A 240 -2.19 -2.52 4.99
N SER A 241 -1.65 -3.58 5.58
CA SER A 241 -2.01 -4.02 6.92
C SER A 241 -0.77 -4.35 7.75
N PHE A 242 -0.83 -3.98 9.02
CA PHE A 242 0.16 -4.26 10.04
C PHE A 242 -0.54 -4.88 11.25
N LEU A 243 0.04 -5.94 11.81
CA LEU A 243 -0.41 -6.56 13.06
C LEU A 243 0.82 -6.92 13.89
N ALA A 244 0.88 -6.43 15.11
CA ALA A 244 1.87 -6.79 16.11
C ALA A 244 1.15 -7.12 17.42
N GLY A 245 1.12 -8.40 17.77
CA GLY A 245 0.27 -8.88 18.86
C GLY A 245 0.30 -10.38 19.05
N GLY A 246 -0.73 -10.90 19.70
CA GLY A 246 -0.92 -12.33 19.93
C GLY A 246 -2.38 -12.75 19.71
N GLU A 247 -2.66 -14.03 19.91
CA GLU A 247 -4.00 -14.59 19.80
C GLU A 247 -4.37 -15.30 21.12
N ILE A 248 -5.61 -15.08 21.57
CA ILE A 248 -6.17 -15.79 22.74
C ILE A 248 -7.14 -16.85 22.25
N PRO A 249 -7.00 -18.11 22.67
CA PRO A 249 -8.00 -19.13 22.44
C PRO A 249 -9.18 -18.95 23.39
N ILE A 250 -10.37 -18.69 22.84
CA ILE A 250 -11.63 -18.56 23.59
C ILE A 250 -12.44 -19.84 23.36
N PRO A 251 -12.79 -20.60 24.41
CA PRO A 251 -13.64 -21.78 24.26
C PRO A 251 -15.08 -21.36 23.92
N VAL A 252 -15.62 -21.90 22.82
CA VAL A 252 -17.00 -21.66 22.38
C VAL A 252 -17.79 -22.97 22.34
N PRO A 253 -18.99 -23.05 22.92
CA PRO A 253 -19.79 -24.27 22.88
C PRO A 253 -20.35 -24.47 21.46
N VAL A 254 -19.89 -25.51 20.77
CA VAL A 254 -20.39 -25.87 19.42
C VAL A 254 -21.59 -26.80 19.51
N SER A 255 -21.61 -27.68 20.52
CA SER A 255 -22.78 -28.50 20.87
C SER A 255 -22.75 -28.85 22.37
N ARG A 256 -23.73 -29.64 22.85
CA ARG A 256 -23.86 -29.96 24.28
C ARG A 256 -22.64 -30.71 24.86
N ASP A 257 -21.88 -31.41 24.02
CA ASP A 257 -20.70 -32.20 24.41
C ASP A 257 -19.41 -31.81 23.63
N LEU A 258 -19.47 -30.77 22.77
CA LEU A 258 -18.33 -30.34 21.95
C LEU A 258 -17.99 -28.86 22.20
N VAL A 259 -16.76 -28.62 22.64
CA VAL A 259 -16.19 -27.28 22.81
C VAL A 259 -15.23 -27.00 21.66
N GLY A 260 -15.52 -25.95 20.89
CA GLY A 260 -14.62 -25.40 19.88
C GLY A 260 -13.69 -24.34 20.48
N ILE A 261 -12.62 -24.01 19.77
CA ILE A 261 -11.69 -22.95 20.14
C ILE A 261 -11.78 -21.87 19.06
N GLU A 262 -12.11 -20.64 19.46
CA GLU A 262 -12.08 -19.45 18.61
C GLU A 262 -10.88 -18.60 18.99
N TYR A 263 -9.99 -18.30 18.03
CA TYR A 263 -8.83 -17.45 18.27
C TYR A 263 -9.19 -15.99 18.06
N LYS A 264 -8.95 -15.17 19.09
CA LYS A 264 -9.14 -13.72 19.03
C LYS A 264 -7.82 -12.99 19.12
N GLN A 265 -7.50 -12.21 18.10
CA GLN A 265 -6.29 -11.38 18.04
C GLN A 265 -6.36 -10.23 19.04
N PHE A 266 -5.21 -9.90 19.63
CA PHE A 266 -5.01 -8.69 20.41
C PHE A 266 -3.62 -8.12 20.14
N GLY A 267 -3.42 -6.84 20.44
CA GLY A 267 -2.18 -6.10 20.17
C GLY A 267 -2.46 -4.85 19.33
N VAL A 268 -1.47 -4.43 18.57
CA VAL A 268 -1.55 -3.25 17.69
C VAL A 268 -1.84 -3.73 16.28
N SER A 269 -2.91 -3.23 15.67
CA SER A 269 -3.20 -3.44 14.26
C SER A 269 -3.49 -2.12 13.56
N LEU A 270 -3.06 -2.02 12.32
CA LEU A 270 -3.34 -0.89 11.45
C LEU A 270 -3.67 -1.41 10.07
N LEU A 271 -4.84 -1.06 9.57
CA LEU A 271 -5.21 -1.24 8.17
C LEU A 271 -5.42 0.14 7.58
N PHE A 272 -4.77 0.44 6.46
CA PHE A 272 -4.97 1.72 5.79
C PHE A 272 -4.84 1.61 4.27
N THR A 273 -5.52 2.52 3.59
CA THR A 273 -5.45 2.72 2.14
C THR A 273 -5.17 4.19 1.88
N PRO A 274 -3.98 4.57 1.38
CA PRO A 274 -3.68 5.95 1.05
C PRO A 274 -4.03 6.26 -0.39
N ALA A 275 -4.37 7.52 -0.69
CA ALA A 275 -4.48 8.02 -2.05
C ALA A 275 -3.91 9.44 -2.12
N LEU A 276 -2.97 9.66 -3.04
CA LEU A 276 -2.41 10.99 -3.30
C LEU A 276 -3.42 11.84 -4.08
N LEU A 277 -3.75 13.00 -3.54
CA LEU A 277 -4.61 14.01 -4.15
C LEU A 277 -3.73 15.15 -4.71
N PRO A 278 -4.26 15.99 -5.63
CA PRO A 278 -3.58 17.19 -6.07
C PRO A 278 -3.20 18.13 -4.90
N ASN A 279 -2.08 18.84 -5.02
CA ASN A 279 -1.51 19.75 -4.00
C ASN A 279 -0.95 19.04 -2.75
N ASP A 280 -0.29 17.89 -2.90
CA ASP A 280 0.37 17.14 -1.81
C ASP A 280 -0.53 16.79 -0.63
N ARG A 281 -1.82 16.64 -0.91
CA ARG A 281 -2.82 16.17 0.04
C ARG A 281 -2.97 14.67 -0.06
N ILE A 282 -3.27 14.04 1.06
CA ILE A 282 -3.37 12.59 1.14
C ILE A 282 -4.73 12.25 1.73
N SER A 283 -5.54 11.53 0.94
CA SER A 283 -6.74 10.88 1.46
C SER A 283 -6.32 9.56 2.11
N LEU A 284 -6.76 9.34 3.34
CA LEU A 284 -6.42 8.18 4.13
C LEU A 284 -7.69 7.56 4.66
N GLN A 285 -7.99 6.33 4.21
CA GLN A 285 -8.93 5.47 4.93
C GLN A 285 -8.12 4.67 5.95
N VAL A 286 -8.38 4.89 7.24
CA VAL A 286 -7.58 4.33 8.34
C VAL A 286 -8.46 3.58 9.33
N ARG A 287 -8.00 2.39 9.72
CA ARG A 287 -8.58 1.56 10.76
C ARG A 287 -7.51 1.12 11.77
N PRO A 288 -7.01 2.05 12.61
CA PRO A 288 -6.10 1.70 13.69
C PRO A 288 -6.85 1.05 14.86
N GLU A 289 -6.24 0.04 15.46
CA GLU A 289 -6.73 -0.60 16.67
C GLU A 289 -5.54 -0.96 17.58
N VAL A 290 -5.67 -0.65 18.87
CA VAL A 290 -4.80 -1.18 19.92
C VAL A 290 -5.66 -1.93 20.93
N SER A 291 -5.24 -3.14 21.27
CA SER A 291 -5.91 -3.99 22.24
C SER A 291 -4.93 -4.64 23.20
N SER A 292 -5.38 -4.81 24.44
CA SER A 292 -4.60 -5.40 25.53
C SER A 292 -5.47 -6.33 26.37
N LEU A 293 -4.82 -7.27 27.04
CA LEU A 293 -5.50 -8.18 27.95
C LEU A 293 -5.85 -7.45 29.24
N THR A 294 -7.09 -7.57 29.69
CA THR A 294 -7.48 -7.03 30.99
C THR A 294 -7.13 -8.01 32.09
N GLY A 295 -6.79 -7.50 33.28
CA GLY A 295 -6.63 -8.34 34.48
C GLY A 295 -7.92 -8.98 34.98
N SER A 296 -9.08 -8.58 34.45
CA SER A 296 -10.37 -9.19 34.71
C SER A 296 -10.56 -10.40 33.78
N SER A 297 -10.83 -11.57 34.35
CA SER A 297 -11.13 -12.79 33.60
C SER A 297 -12.47 -13.39 34.01
N VAL A 298 -13.07 -14.17 33.12
CA VAL A 298 -14.25 -14.98 33.39
C VAL A 298 -13.83 -16.44 33.46
N GLU A 299 -14.20 -17.12 34.53
CA GLU A 299 -13.94 -18.55 34.71
C GLU A 299 -15.04 -19.38 34.04
N ILE A 300 -14.67 -20.18 33.03
CA ILE A 300 -15.57 -21.12 32.34
C ILE A 300 -14.99 -22.52 32.47
N GLY A 301 -15.63 -23.39 33.26
CA GLY A 301 -15.20 -24.78 33.41
C GLY A 301 -13.79 -24.95 34.01
N GLY A 302 -13.32 -23.99 34.79
CA GLY A 302 -11.96 -23.97 35.36
C GLY A 302 -10.89 -23.36 34.44
N LEU A 303 -11.28 -22.80 33.29
CA LEU A 303 -10.41 -22.03 32.40
C LEU A 303 -10.68 -20.53 32.57
N SER A 304 -9.62 -19.77 32.85
CA SER A 304 -9.67 -18.32 32.97
C SER A 304 -9.59 -17.67 31.59
N VAL A 305 -10.67 -17.03 31.14
CA VAL A 305 -10.72 -16.29 29.87
C VAL A 305 -10.56 -14.79 30.17
N PRO A 306 -9.43 -14.16 29.83
CA PRO A 306 -9.23 -12.73 30.09
C PRO A 306 -10.13 -11.88 29.19
N GLY A 307 -10.62 -10.76 29.73
CA GLY A 307 -11.26 -9.72 28.93
C GLY A 307 -10.24 -9.03 28.01
N LEU A 308 -10.74 -8.37 26.95
CA LEU A 308 -9.94 -7.49 26.11
C LEU A 308 -10.37 -6.03 26.29
N GLN A 309 -9.41 -5.14 26.45
CA GLN A 309 -9.63 -3.70 26.30
C GLN A 309 -9.21 -3.31 24.89
N VAL A 310 -10.14 -2.78 24.09
CA VAL A 310 -9.93 -2.46 22.67
C VAL A 310 -10.18 -0.97 22.46
N ARG A 311 -9.24 -0.31 21.78
CA ARG A 311 -9.32 1.09 21.36
C ARG A 311 -9.17 1.12 19.85
N ARG A 312 -10.19 1.55 19.12
CA ARG A 312 -10.18 1.55 17.65
C ARG A 312 -10.88 2.76 17.06
N ALA A 313 -10.46 3.14 15.86
CA ALA A 313 -11.16 4.11 15.01
C ALA A 313 -11.32 3.53 13.60
N ASP A 314 -12.35 3.98 12.88
CA ASP A 314 -12.53 3.72 11.45
C ASP A 314 -12.99 5.03 10.82
N THR A 315 -12.15 5.62 9.99
CA THR A 315 -12.42 6.94 9.41
C THR A 315 -11.73 7.14 8.07
N LEU A 316 -12.23 8.11 7.31
CA LEU A 316 -11.60 8.62 6.11
C LEU A 316 -11.26 10.10 6.35
N VAL A 317 -10.00 10.46 6.22
CA VAL A 317 -9.50 11.81 6.48
C VAL A 317 -8.60 12.29 5.36
N GLU A 318 -8.49 13.60 5.23
CA GLU A 318 -7.60 14.25 4.27
C GLU A 318 -6.59 15.10 5.03
N VAL A 319 -5.30 14.81 4.83
CA VAL A 319 -4.21 15.42 5.59
C VAL A 319 -3.05 15.74 4.65
N GLY A 320 -2.30 16.81 4.91
CA GLY A 320 -1.07 17.08 4.16
C GLY A 320 0.08 16.17 4.60
N SER A 321 1.09 15.98 3.73
CA SER A 321 2.33 15.30 4.10
C SER A 321 2.99 15.98 5.32
N GLY A 322 3.44 15.19 6.29
CA GLY A 322 4.07 15.62 7.53
C GLY A 322 3.13 16.27 8.56
N GLN A 323 1.83 16.41 8.26
CA GLN A 323 0.88 17.02 9.18
C GLN A 323 0.26 15.99 10.11
N THR A 324 0.33 16.25 11.41
CA THR A 324 -0.32 15.41 12.42
C THR A 324 -1.78 15.81 12.59
N PHE A 325 -2.69 14.84 12.54
CA PHE A 325 -4.12 15.04 12.71
C PHE A 325 -4.72 14.07 13.73
N ALA A 326 -5.58 14.57 14.62
CA ALA A 326 -6.29 13.75 15.58
C ALA A 326 -7.56 13.18 14.96
N ILE A 327 -7.66 11.86 14.88
CA ILE A 327 -8.79 11.17 14.24
C ILE A 327 -9.85 10.68 15.24
N ALA A 328 -9.47 10.55 16.50
CA ALA A 328 -10.37 10.14 17.58
C ALA A 328 -9.90 10.68 18.92
N GLY A 329 -10.87 10.97 19.80
CA GLY A 329 -10.64 11.34 21.19
C GLY A 329 -11.75 10.75 22.07
N LEU A 330 -11.38 10.21 23.24
CA LEU A 330 -12.33 9.67 24.22
C LEU A 330 -11.98 10.18 25.61
N PHE A 331 -13.00 10.69 26.30
CA PHE A 331 -12.92 11.15 27.68
C PHE A 331 -13.53 10.10 28.61
N GLN A 332 -12.76 9.62 29.60
CA GLN A 332 -13.21 8.68 30.61
C GLN A 332 -13.00 9.24 32.02
N ARG A 333 -14.02 9.07 32.88
CA ARG A 333 -13.99 9.50 34.29
C ARG A 333 -14.55 8.40 35.20
N ASP A 334 -13.71 7.91 36.09
CA ASP A 334 -14.07 6.94 37.13
C ASP A 334 -14.04 7.63 38.50
N THR A 335 -15.13 7.54 39.27
CA THR A 335 -15.24 8.15 40.60
C THR A 335 -15.53 7.09 41.65
N PHE A 336 -14.59 6.88 42.57
CA PHE A 336 -14.73 5.99 43.72
C PHE A 336 -14.90 6.82 44.99
N ASN A 337 -16.00 6.59 45.70
CA ASN A 337 -16.26 7.19 47.00
C ASN A 337 -16.38 6.09 48.05
N ASN A 338 -15.29 5.79 48.75
CA ASN A 338 -15.29 4.80 49.82
C ASN A 338 -15.47 5.51 51.18
N VAL A 339 -16.53 5.15 51.90
CA VAL A 339 -16.84 5.71 53.22
C VAL A 339 -16.72 4.60 54.25
N GLU A 340 -15.59 4.60 54.96
CA GLU A 340 -15.38 3.74 56.11
C GLU A 340 -15.92 4.43 57.36
N ARG A 341 -16.77 3.75 58.13
CA ARG A 341 -17.35 4.29 59.36
C ARG A 341 -17.34 3.24 60.47
N ILE A 342 -17.06 3.66 61.69
CA ILE A 342 -17.22 2.81 62.87
C ILE A 342 -18.73 2.66 63.14
N PRO A 343 -19.28 1.43 63.27
CA PRO A 343 -20.69 1.23 63.59
C PRO A 343 -21.10 1.97 64.87
N VAL A 344 -22.34 2.49 64.93
CA VAL A 344 -22.91 3.31 66.03
C VAL A 344 -22.29 4.71 66.17
N LEU A 345 -20.97 4.82 66.36
CA LEU A 345 -20.28 6.11 66.56
C LEU A 345 -20.26 6.96 65.30
N GLY A 346 -20.21 6.32 64.13
CA GLY A 346 -20.31 6.99 62.85
C GLY A 346 -21.66 7.68 62.64
N ASP A 347 -22.75 7.29 63.29
CA ASP A 347 -24.11 7.76 62.97
C ASP A 347 -24.63 8.88 63.88
N ILE A 348 -23.83 9.29 64.86
CA ILE A 348 -24.18 10.36 65.79
C ILE A 348 -24.23 11.70 65.05
N PRO A 349 -25.34 12.46 65.10
CA PRO A 349 -25.41 13.82 64.56
C PRO A 349 -24.30 14.69 65.19
N ILE A 350 -23.68 15.57 64.40
CA ILE A 350 -22.60 16.49 64.83
C ILE A 350 -21.26 15.79 65.12
N LEU A 351 -21.24 14.68 65.86
CA LEU A 351 -20.01 14.00 66.30
C LEU A 351 -19.53 12.88 65.35
N GLY A 352 -20.41 12.32 64.52
CA GLY A 352 -20.09 11.18 63.66
C GLY A 352 -19.03 11.46 62.59
N ASN A 353 -18.74 12.71 62.27
CA ASN A 353 -17.72 13.08 61.28
C ASN A 353 -16.28 12.84 61.76
N LEU A 354 -16.04 12.72 63.08
CA LEU A 354 -14.73 12.32 63.64
C LEU A 354 -14.50 10.80 63.56
N PHE A 355 -15.55 10.02 63.34
CA PHE A 355 -15.54 8.54 63.32
C PHE A 355 -15.87 7.96 61.93
N ARG A 356 -15.81 8.80 60.88
CA ARG A 356 -15.94 8.45 59.48
C ARG A 356 -14.65 8.83 58.75
N SER A 357 -14.08 7.89 58.00
CA SER A 357 -13.02 8.16 57.03
C SER A 357 -13.64 8.13 55.63
N ARG A 358 -13.46 9.20 54.86
CA ARG A 358 -13.88 9.26 53.46
C ARG A 358 -12.62 9.23 52.60
N ARG A 359 -12.47 8.18 51.80
CA ARG A 359 -11.47 8.15 50.73
C ARG A 359 -12.19 8.42 49.42
N PHE A 360 -11.95 9.62 48.88
CA PHE A 360 -12.40 9.99 47.56
C PHE A 360 -11.24 9.75 46.59
N GLN A 361 -11.48 8.96 45.54
CA GLN A 361 -10.52 8.70 44.47
C GLN A 361 -11.22 8.97 43.14
N ARG A 362 -10.62 9.81 42.30
CA ARG A 362 -11.16 10.18 40.99
C ARG A 362 -10.06 9.94 39.96
N ASN A 363 -10.30 9.05 39.00
CA ASN A 363 -9.39 8.80 37.89
C ASN A 363 -10.01 9.39 36.63
N GLU A 364 -9.29 10.29 35.95
CA GLU A 364 -9.72 10.89 34.67
C GLU A 364 -8.67 10.58 33.61
N THR A 365 -9.03 9.82 32.57
CA THR A 365 -8.15 9.50 31.45
C THR A 365 -8.71 10.00 30.13
N GLU A 366 -7.84 10.55 29.30
CA GLU A 366 -8.16 11.00 27.94
C GLU A 366 -7.34 10.20 26.94
N LEU A 367 -8.01 9.47 26.04
CA LEU A 367 -7.38 8.77 24.93
C LEU A 367 -7.46 9.64 23.68
N VAL A 368 -6.34 9.77 22.97
CA VAL A 368 -6.27 10.43 21.65
C VAL A 368 -5.57 9.51 20.66
N ILE A 369 -6.11 9.42 19.45
CA ILE A 369 -5.49 8.71 18.32
C ILE A 369 -5.04 9.75 17.29
N LEU A 370 -3.73 9.84 17.07
CA LEU A 370 -3.08 10.77 16.16
C LEU A 370 -2.55 10.01 14.94
N ILE A 371 -2.61 10.63 13.76
CA ILE A 371 -1.98 10.10 12.55
C ILE A 371 -1.09 11.17 11.90
N THR A 372 -0.01 10.73 11.27
CA THR A 372 0.91 11.59 10.53
C THR A 372 1.37 10.84 9.27
N PRO A 373 0.87 11.21 8.08
CA PRO A 373 1.34 10.62 6.83
C PRO A 373 2.57 11.35 6.29
N TYR A 374 3.43 10.63 5.57
CA TYR A 374 4.57 11.18 4.84
C TYR A 374 4.60 10.61 3.43
N ILE A 375 4.79 11.46 2.43
CA ILE A 375 5.18 11.01 1.10
C ILE A 375 6.65 10.59 1.19
N VAL A 376 6.95 9.37 0.77
CA VAL A 376 8.31 8.81 0.83
C VAL A 376 8.75 8.33 -0.55
N GLU A 377 10.03 8.56 -0.85
CA GLU A 377 10.68 8.06 -2.06
C GLU A 377 11.57 6.85 -1.70
N PRO A 378 11.63 5.82 -2.56
CA PRO A 378 12.56 4.72 -2.37
C PRO A 378 14.00 5.25 -2.46
N SER A 379 14.75 5.15 -1.37
CA SER A 379 16.16 5.55 -1.38
C SER A 379 17.02 4.47 -2.04
N SER A 380 17.96 4.87 -2.89
CA SER A 380 18.95 3.99 -3.52
C SER A 380 20.16 3.70 -2.62
N SER A 381 20.09 4.07 -1.33
CA SER A 381 21.19 3.89 -0.39
C SER A 381 21.36 2.41 -0.03
N PRO A 382 22.56 1.81 -0.20
CA PRO A 382 22.79 0.37 0.00
C PRO A 382 22.63 -0.16 1.44
N ALA A 383 22.37 0.71 2.42
CA ALA A 383 22.22 0.34 3.81
C ALA A 383 20.94 0.97 4.39
N PRO A 384 19.88 0.18 4.65
CA PRO A 384 18.74 0.69 5.42
C PRO A 384 19.24 1.09 6.81
N ARG A 385 18.99 2.34 7.22
CA ARG A 385 19.35 2.79 8.56
C ARG A 385 18.49 2.00 9.55
N THR A 386 19.15 1.31 10.47
CA THR A 386 18.49 0.57 11.52
C THR A 386 18.20 1.48 12.71
N PRO A 387 17.23 1.16 13.57
CA PRO A 387 17.01 1.89 14.82
C PRO A 387 18.26 1.98 15.72
N LEU A 388 19.25 1.10 15.51
CA LEU A 388 20.52 1.08 16.24
C LEU A 388 21.53 2.12 15.72
N ASP A 389 21.33 2.66 14.51
CA ASP A 389 22.24 3.65 13.91
C ASP A 389 22.08 5.06 14.52
N GLN A 390 20.93 5.33 15.16
CA GLN A 390 20.66 6.57 15.90
C GLN A 390 21.59 6.76 17.12
N ALA A 391 22.20 5.70 17.62
CA ALA A 391 23.02 5.73 18.83
C ALA A 391 24.50 6.11 18.59
N ARG A 392 24.92 6.40 17.35
CA ARG A 392 26.32 6.74 17.04
C ARG A 392 26.49 8.17 16.56
N VAL A 393 26.28 9.12 17.47
CA VAL A 393 26.94 10.43 17.35
C VAL A 393 28.36 10.27 17.91
N THR A 394 29.33 10.12 17.02
CA THR A 394 30.75 10.12 17.39
C THR A 394 31.18 11.57 17.54
N GLY A 395 31.49 12.01 18.77
CA GLY A 395 32.18 13.28 19.00
C GLY A 395 33.55 13.25 18.33
N ASP A 396 34.02 14.41 17.84
CA ASP A 396 35.28 14.60 17.08
C ASP A 396 36.56 14.23 17.86
N ASP A 397 36.41 13.73 19.09
CA ASP A 397 37.46 13.27 19.99
C ASP A 397 37.25 11.83 20.51
N GLY A 398 36.29 11.08 19.95
CA GLY A 398 36.11 9.65 20.22
C GLY A 398 35.62 9.32 21.64
N ARG A 399 35.10 10.30 22.38
CA ARG A 399 34.46 10.08 23.69
C ARG A 399 32.96 10.33 23.59
N LEU A 400 32.18 9.46 24.25
CA LEU A 400 30.73 9.57 24.36
C LEU A 400 30.40 10.79 25.24
N ASP A 401 29.94 11.88 24.63
CA ASP A 401 29.57 13.09 25.35
C ASP A 401 28.06 13.08 25.63
N THR A 402 27.67 12.97 26.90
CA THR A 402 26.26 12.89 27.33
C THR A 402 25.69 14.25 27.74
N ARG A 403 26.30 15.37 27.30
CA ARG A 403 25.84 16.71 27.63
C ARG A 403 26.01 17.67 26.46
N THR A 404 25.10 17.69 25.50
CA THR A 404 24.80 18.89 24.71
C THR A 404 23.36 18.85 24.20
N THR A 405 22.73 20.02 24.27
CA THR A 405 21.36 20.39 23.89
C THR A 405 20.92 19.83 22.54
N TYR A 406 19.76 19.19 22.52
CA TYR A 406 19.07 18.66 21.34
C TYR A 406 18.75 19.80 20.34
N GLN A 407 19.42 19.81 19.18
CA GLN A 407 18.77 20.24 17.96
C GLN A 407 18.20 18.98 17.32
N VAL A 408 16.87 18.90 17.31
CA VAL A 408 16.13 17.82 16.61
C VAL A 408 16.26 18.11 15.13
N GLU A 409 17.27 17.52 14.50
CA GLU A 409 17.29 17.36 13.06
C GLU A 409 16.26 16.30 12.68
N ARG A 410 15.51 16.54 11.59
CA ARG A 410 14.41 15.69 11.10
C ARG A 410 14.92 14.31 10.66
N ASP A 411 15.24 13.44 11.59
CA ASP A 411 15.73 12.10 11.27
C ASP A 411 14.69 11.03 11.61
N ASP A 412 14.20 10.36 10.56
CA ASP A 412 13.35 9.17 10.65
C ASP A 412 14.20 7.98 11.18
N PRO A 413 13.75 7.29 12.25
CA PRO A 413 14.43 6.12 12.79
C PRO A 413 14.66 4.96 11.81
N PHE A 414 14.02 4.96 10.63
CA PHE A 414 14.08 3.88 9.65
C PHE A 414 14.79 4.23 8.33
N GLY A 415 15.40 5.43 8.23
CA GLY A 415 16.27 5.77 7.09
C GLY A 415 15.56 6.13 5.79
N PHE A 416 14.29 6.53 5.84
CA PHE A 416 13.60 7.13 4.69
C PHE A 416 13.98 8.61 4.56
N HIS A 417 14.10 9.08 3.32
CA HIS A 417 14.18 10.52 3.04
C HIS A 417 12.75 11.08 3.05
N LEU A 418 12.42 11.82 4.11
CA LEU A 418 11.16 12.57 4.23
C LEU A 418 11.30 13.90 3.47
N GLN A 419 10.38 14.22 2.57
CA GLN A 419 10.27 15.56 1.98
C GLN A 419 9.58 16.55 2.92
#